data_AF-A0A561SFV1-F1
#
_entry.id   AF-A0A561SFV1-F1
#
_cell.length_a   1.000
_cell.length_b   1.000
_cell.length_c   1.000
_cell.angle_alpha   90.00
_cell.angle_beta   90.00
_cell.angle_gamma   90.00
#
_symmetry.space_group_name_H-M   'P 1'
#
loop_
_entity.id
_entity.type
_entity.pdbx_description
1 polymer ?
#
loop_
_entity_poly.entity_id
_entity_poly.type
_entity_poly.pdbx_seq_one_letter_code
_entity_poly.pdbx_strand_id
1 'polypeptide(L)'
;MATAPDPFVGLDAGVRTLIDEIREVARTAQADAALAEDVGIRLRNPFLDASVVNTLLRVPLEARPPVYAYKPQLVQAMSDLLPVPLAARMSKGAFNADFYTGRRANLDALLSLADGLLAASGLVEPHALRLALKQAAMGMPVPTGILDRTIAVEAWLLSLDRQSESQWVEAQGVENRG
;
A
#
# COMPACT_ATOMS: atom_id res chain seq x y z
N MET A 1 27.75 -7.85 -1.67
CA MET A 1 26.77 -7.09 -2.49
C MET A 1 27.34 -5.69 -2.64
N ALA A 2 27.79 -5.31 -3.84
CA ALA A 2 28.35 -3.97 -4.06
C ALA A 2 27.21 -2.95 -3.96
N THR A 3 27.22 -2.12 -2.92
CA THR A 3 26.32 -0.98 -2.79
C THR A 3 26.57 -0.07 -3.98
N ALA A 4 25.61 0.00 -4.91
CA ALA A 4 25.68 0.96 -6.00
C ALA A 4 25.96 2.36 -5.41
N PRO A 5 26.89 3.14 -5.98
CA PRO A 5 27.21 4.46 -5.46
C PRO A 5 25.92 5.29 -5.39
N ASP A 6 25.71 5.96 -4.26
CA ASP A 6 24.53 6.78 -4.04
C ASP A 6 24.42 7.82 -5.17
N PRO A 7 23.41 7.75 -6.06
CA PRO A 7 23.30 8.66 -7.19
C PRO A 7 22.90 10.08 -6.77
N PHE A 8 22.68 10.32 -5.47
CA PHE A 8 22.13 11.55 -4.92
C PHE A 8 23.08 12.30 -3.97
N VAL A 9 24.39 12.03 -4.02
CA VAL A 9 25.40 12.73 -3.22
C VAL A 9 25.19 14.25 -3.30
N GLY A 10 25.01 14.91 -2.15
CA GLY A 10 24.79 16.35 -2.04
C GLY A 10 23.32 16.81 -1.94
N LEU A 11 22.33 15.92 -2.10
CA LEU A 11 20.93 16.26 -1.85
C LEU A 11 20.61 16.29 -0.36
N ASP A 12 19.80 17.26 0.07
CA ASP A 12 19.27 17.33 1.42
C ASP A 12 18.34 16.15 1.74
N ALA A 13 18.20 15.83 3.03
CA ALA A 13 17.40 14.70 3.49
C ALA A 13 15.91 14.83 3.12
N GLY A 14 15.37 16.05 3.06
CA GLY A 14 13.97 16.28 2.71
C GLY A 14 13.68 16.03 1.23
N VAL A 15 14.60 16.38 0.34
CA VAL A 15 14.53 16.07 -1.09
C VAL A 15 14.68 14.57 -1.34
N ARG A 16 15.56 13.89 -0.61
CA ARG A 16 15.71 12.43 -0.71
C ARG A 16 14.43 11.70 -0.31
N THR A 17 13.85 12.04 0.84
CA THR A 17 12.56 11.49 1.27
C THR A 17 11.47 11.72 0.24
N LEU A 18 11.37 12.94 -0.32
CA LEU A 18 10.40 13.25 -1.36
C LEU A 18 10.58 12.39 -2.62
N ILE A 19 11.83 12.20 -3.07
CA ILE A 19 12.14 11.34 -4.23
C ILE A 19 11.73 9.89 -3.96
N ASP A 20 12.00 9.38 -2.77
CA ASP A 20 11.65 8.01 -2.40
C ASP A 20 10.13 7.83 -2.27
N GLU A 21 9.40 8.82 -1.75
CA GLU A 21 7.94 8.84 -1.77
C GLU A 21 7.37 8.85 -3.19
N ILE A 22 7.92 9.68 -4.09
CA ILE A 22 7.52 9.71 -5.51
C ILE A 22 7.74 8.34 -6.15
N ARG A 23 8.88 7.70 -5.87
CA ARG A 23 9.20 6.36 -6.40
C ARG A 23 8.27 5.29 -5.88
N GLU A 24 7.93 5.33 -4.59
CA GLU A 24 6.97 4.37 -4.02
C GLU A 24 5.60 4.51 -4.68
N VAL A 25 5.09 5.74 -4.83
CA VAL A 25 3.82 5.98 -5.51
C VAL A 25 3.89 5.60 -6.99
N ALA A 26 5.01 5.84 -7.66
CA ALA A 26 5.19 5.48 -9.06
C ALA A 26 5.17 3.96 -9.28
N ARG A 27 5.77 3.18 -8.38
CA ARG A 27 5.72 1.71 -8.43
C ARG A 27 4.29 1.20 -8.29
N THR A 28 3.55 1.70 -7.31
CA THR A 28 2.14 1.32 -7.11
C THR A 28 1.30 1.71 -8.34
N ALA A 29 1.46 2.93 -8.85
CA ALA A 29 0.75 3.39 -10.03
C ALA A 29 1.03 2.56 -11.29
N GLN A 30 2.25 2.04 -11.44
CA GLN A 30 2.61 1.13 -12.53
C GLN A 30 1.94 -0.24 -12.35
N ALA A 31 1.94 -0.78 -11.13
CA ALA A 31 1.26 -2.04 -10.82
C ALA A 31 -0.26 -1.93 -11.07
N ASP A 32 -0.89 -0.85 -10.61
CA ASP A 32 -2.31 -0.57 -10.83
C ASP A 32 -2.63 -0.45 -12.33
N ALA A 33 -1.74 0.18 -13.11
CA ALA A 33 -1.92 0.32 -14.55
C ALA A 33 -1.84 -1.04 -15.27
N ALA A 34 -0.92 -1.91 -14.86
CA ALA A 34 -0.82 -3.26 -15.41
C ALA A 34 -2.06 -4.10 -15.08
N LEU A 35 -2.58 -4.01 -13.85
CA LEU A 35 -3.83 -4.66 -13.47
C LEU A 35 -5.04 -4.13 -14.25
N ALA A 36 -5.10 -2.81 -14.47
CA ALA A 36 -6.18 -2.20 -15.25
C ALA A 36 -6.13 -2.62 -16.72
N GLU A 37 -4.93 -2.78 -17.29
CA GLU A 37 -4.75 -3.21 -18.68
C GLU A 37 -5.28 -4.63 -18.92
N ASP A 38 -5.16 -5.53 -17.94
CA ASP A 38 -5.70 -6.90 -17.99
C ASP A 38 -7.23 -6.93 -18.19
N VAL A 39 -7.93 -5.88 -17.73
CA VAL A 39 -9.38 -5.69 -17.93
C VAL A 39 -9.72 -4.67 -19.02
N GLY A 40 -8.75 -4.33 -19.88
CA GLY A 40 -8.93 -3.42 -21.01
C GLY A 40 -9.06 -1.94 -20.63
N ILE A 41 -8.70 -1.57 -19.41
CA ILE A 41 -8.77 -0.19 -18.91
C ILE A 41 -7.40 0.47 -19.01
N ARG A 42 -7.32 1.59 -19.74
CA ARG A 42 -6.12 2.42 -19.78
C ARG A 42 -6.10 3.38 -18.58
N LEU A 43 -5.51 2.95 -17.48
CA LEU A 43 -5.28 3.80 -16.32
C LEU A 43 -4.12 4.78 -16.57
N ARG A 44 -4.31 6.06 -16.23
CA ARG A 44 -3.29 7.11 -16.33
C ARG A 44 -3.17 7.82 -14.99
N ASN A 45 -1.95 8.23 -14.64
CA ASN A 45 -1.64 8.92 -13.39
C ASN A 45 -1.01 10.31 -13.67
N PRO A 46 -1.81 11.35 -13.95
CA PRO A 46 -1.30 12.67 -14.34
C PRO A 46 -0.37 13.33 -13.32
N PHE A 47 -0.55 13.04 -12.03
CA PHE A 47 0.33 13.58 -10.97
C PHE A 47 1.75 12.99 -10.97
N LEU A 48 1.97 11.89 -11.70
CA LEU A 48 3.30 11.31 -11.93
C LEU A 48 3.91 11.75 -13.26
N ASP A 49 3.27 12.67 -13.99
CA ASP A 49 3.87 13.28 -15.16
C ASP A 49 5.17 14.01 -14.77
N ALA A 50 6.21 13.86 -15.62
CA ALA A 50 7.52 14.42 -15.35
C ALA A 50 7.48 15.94 -15.16
N SER A 51 6.59 16.66 -15.86
CA SER A 51 6.45 18.10 -15.70
C SER A 51 5.91 18.48 -14.31
N VAL A 52 4.94 17.73 -13.80
CA VAL A 52 4.35 17.93 -12.47
C VAL A 52 5.37 17.62 -11.38
N VAL A 53 6.05 16.46 -11.49
CA VAL A 53 7.08 16.04 -10.53
C VAL A 53 8.25 17.04 -10.52
N ASN A 54 8.74 17.45 -11.70
CA ASN A 54 9.82 18.44 -11.79
C ASN A 54 9.42 19.80 -11.21
N THR A 55 8.16 20.21 -11.38
CA THR A 55 7.65 21.45 -10.77
C THR A 55 7.70 21.36 -9.25
N LEU A 56 7.27 20.25 -8.67
CA LEU A 56 7.33 20.03 -7.21
C LEU A 56 8.76 20.00 -6.67
N LEU A 57 9.68 19.32 -7.38
CA LEU A 57 11.09 19.23 -6.97
C LEU A 57 11.82 20.58 -7.01
N ARG A 58 11.32 21.55 -7.80
CA ARG A 58 11.87 22.91 -7.87
C ARG A 58 11.37 23.84 -6.77
N VAL A 59 10.37 23.44 -5.97
CA VAL A 59 9.84 24.25 -4.87
C VAL A 59 10.86 24.29 -3.73
N PRO A 60 11.41 25.48 -3.37
CA PRO A 60 12.32 25.64 -2.24
C PRO A 60 11.70 25.11 -0.94
N LEU A 61 12.52 24.55 -0.04
CA LEU A 61 12.05 23.98 1.22
C LEU A 61 11.25 25.00 2.05
N GLU A 62 11.66 26.26 2.02
CA GLU A 62 11.06 27.38 2.76
C GLU A 62 9.67 27.77 2.20
N ALA A 63 9.42 27.45 0.93
CA ALA A 63 8.14 27.65 0.27
C ALA A 63 7.24 26.40 0.32
N ARG A 64 7.71 25.30 0.94
CA ARG A 64 6.88 24.12 1.16
C ARG A 64 5.91 24.39 2.30
N PRO A 65 4.66 23.95 2.15
CA PRO A 65 3.67 24.17 3.16
C PRO A 65 3.98 23.38 4.43
N PRO A 66 3.44 23.84 5.57
CA PRO A 66 3.50 23.08 6.80
C PRO A 66 2.81 21.72 6.65
N VAL A 67 3.30 20.71 7.36
CA VAL A 67 2.83 19.31 7.31
C VAL A 67 1.35 19.16 7.66
N TYR A 68 0.78 20.10 8.41
CA TYR A 68 -0.63 20.11 8.79
C TYR A 68 -1.55 20.74 7.73
N ALA A 69 -1.02 21.41 6.71
CA ALA A 69 -1.82 21.99 5.65
C ALA A 69 -2.19 20.92 4.62
N TYR A 70 -3.50 20.74 4.38
CA TYR A 70 -4.00 19.75 3.46
C TYR A 70 -3.85 20.20 2.00
N LYS A 71 -2.79 19.73 1.32
CA LYS A 71 -2.49 19.95 -0.12
C LYS A 71 -2.59 21.42 -0.59
N PRO A 72 -2.01 22.39 0.11
CA PRO A 72 -2.31 23.81 -0.10
C PRO A 72 -1.92 24.32 -1.49
N GLN A 73 -0.82 23.85 -2.11
CA GLN A 73 -0.48 24.28 -3.48
C GLN A 73 -1.48 23.73 -4.50
N LEU A 74 -1.99 22.51 -4.29
CA LEU A 74 -3.01 21.95 -5.16
C LEU A 74 -4.35 22.68 -4.97
N VAL A 75 -4.72 23.00 -3.73
CA VAL A 75 -5.92 23.81 -3.44
C VAL A 75 -5.83 25.18 -4.11
N GLN A 76 -4.67 25.84 -4.00
CA GLN A 76 -4.44 27.13 -4.67
C GLN A 76 -4.52 26.99 -6.20
N ALA A 77 -3.83 25.99 -6.77
CA ALA A 77 -3.80 25.77 -8.22
C ALA A 77 -5.17 25.42 -8.82
N MET A 78 -6.08 24.85 -8.03
CA MET A 78 -7.41 24.43 -8.46
C MET A 78 -8.53 25.38 -7.99
N SER A 79 -8.19 26.51 -7.38
CA SER A 79 -9.13 27.40 -6.68
C SER A 79 -10.20 28.02 -7.58
N ASP A 80 -9.91 28.14 -8.87
CA ASP A 80 -10.82 28.63 -9.92
C ASP A 80 -11.52 27.50 -10.70
N LEU A 81 -11.11 26.24 -10.48
CA LEU A 81 -11.63 25.07 -11.20
C LEU A 81 -12.65 24.26 -10.38
N LEU A 82 -12.61 24.35 -9.04
CA LEU A 82 -13.45 23.54 -8.16
C LEU A 82 -14.53 24.39 -7.46
N PRO A 83 -15.76 23.87 -7.29
CA PRO A 83 -16.76 24.48 -6.42
C PRO A 83 -16.21 24.76 -5.02
N VAL A 84 -16.56 25.92 -4.45
CA VAL A 84 -16.09 26.38 -3.13
C VAL A 84 -16.20 25.29 -2.03
N PRO A 85 -17.29 24.51 -1.93
CA PRO A 85 -17.38 23.45 -0.92
C PRO A 85 -16.35 22.32 -1.08
N LEU A 86 -15.92 22.04 -2.31
CA LEU A 86 -14.87 21.03 -2.60
C LEU A 86 -13.48 21.60 -2.33
N ALA A 87 -13.24 22.88 -2.64
CA ALA A 87 -11.97 23.56 -2.37
C ALA A 87 -11.75 23.80 -0.86
N ALA A 88 -12.82 24.05 -0.10
CA ALA A 88 -12.76 24.26 1.35
C ALA A 88 -12.62 22.96 2.17
N ARG A 89 -12.69 21.79 1.51
CA ARG A 89 -12.58 20.50 2.18
C ARG A 89 -11.14 20.23 2.59
N MET A 90 -10.88 20.39 3.89
CA MET A 90 -9.54 20.24 4.47
C MET A 90 -9.18 18.80 4.89
N SER A 91 -10.06 17.82 4.70
CA SER A 91 -9.78 16.43 5.07
C SER A 91 -10.13 15.45 3.96
N LYS A 92 -9.18 14.55 3.67
CA LYS A 92 -9.54 13.24 3.10
C LYS A 92 -10.41 12.53 4.15
N GLY A 93 -11.42 11.77 3.73
CA GLY A 93 -12.15 10.93 4.69
C GLY A 93 -11.14 10.09 5.46
N ALA A 94 -11.08 10.28 6.77
CA ALA A 94 -10.10 9.63 7.62
C ALA A 94 -10.59 8.21 7.92
N PHE A 95 -10.33 7.27 7.02
CA PHE A 95 -10.62 5.85 7.22
C PHE A 95 -9.79 5.22 8.35
N ASN A 96 -8.90 6.00 8.98
CA ASN A 96 -8.10 5.58 10.12
C ASN A 96 -8.99 5.05 11.25
N ALA A 97 -10.10 5.73 11.57
CA ALA A 97 -11.00 5.30 12.64
C ALA A 97 -11.58 3.90 12.37
N ASP A 98 -12.04 3.68 11.15
CA ASP A 98 -12.56 2.38 10.70
C ASP A 98 -11.45 1.32 10.71
N PHE A 99 -10.25 1.68 10.25
CA PHE A 99 -9.10 0.78 10.22
C PHE A 99 -8.68 0.31 11.62
N TYR A 100 -8.50 1.24 12.57
CA TYR A 100 -8.18 0.89 13.96
C TYR A 100 -9.31 0.09 14.63
N THR A 101 -10.57 0.42 14.32
CA THR A 101 -11.73 -0.28 14.86
C THR A 101 -11.83 -1.70 14.33
N GLY A 102 -11.70 -1.88 13.01
CA GLY A 102 -11.68 -3.19 12.36
C GLY A 102 -10.52 -4.05 12.87
N ARG A 103 -9.33 -3.47 13.04
CA ARG A 103 -8.18 -4.20 13.60
C ARG A 103 -8.40 -4.65 15.03
N ARG A 104 -8.97 -3.81 15.90
CA ARG A 104 -9.32 -4.21 17.27
C ARG A 104 -10.38 -5.30 17.28
N ALA A 105 -11.42 -5.16 16.48
CA ALA A 105 -12.52 -6.12 16.39
C ALA A 105 -12.06 -7.50 15.88
N ASN A 106 -11.03 -7.55 15.04
CA ASN A 106 -10.52 -8.77 14.44
C ASN A 106 -9.15 -9.20 15.01
N LEU A 107 -8.74 -8.66 16.17
CA LEU A 107 -7.40 -8.92 16.72
C LEU A 107 -7.14 -10.42 16.91
N ASP A 108 -8.12 -11.18 17.41
CA ASP A 108 -7.96 -12.62 17.63
C ASP A 108 -7.74 -13.38 16.31
N ALA A 109 -8.48 -13.01 15.25
CA ALA A 109 -8.29 -13.58 13.92
C ALA A 109 -6.94 -13.17 13.29
N LEU A 110 -6.42 -11.98 13.61
CA LEU A 110 -5.08 -11.58 13.18
C LEU A 110 -4.00 -12.32 13.95
N LEU A 111 -4.20 -12.55 15.25
CA LEU A 111 -3.26 -13.28 16.09
C LEU A 111 -3.18 -14.77 15.72
N SER A 112 -4.26 -15.37 15.19
CA SER A 112 -4.24 -16.75 14.71
C SER A 112 -3.40 -16.93 13.44
N LEU A 113 -3.14 -15.86 12.68
CA LEU A 113 -2.25 -15.88 11.52
C LEU A 113 -0.77 -15.90 11.92
N ALA A 114 -0.43 -15.59 13.17
CA ALA A 114 0.97 -15.42 13.57
C ALA A 114 1.79 -16.72 13.60
N ASP A 115 1.12 -17.88 13.71
CA ASP A 115 1.75 -19.22 13.70
C ASP A 115 1.55 -19.95 12.37
N GLY A 116 1.23 -19.23 11.29
CA GLY A 116 0.89 -19.81 10.01
C GLY A 116 2.10 -20.25 9.16
N LEU A 117 1.94 -20.22 7.84
CA LEU A 117 2.91 -20.73 6.86
C LEU A 117 4.21 -19.92 6.84
N LEU A 118 4.15 -18.61 7.08
CA LEU A 118 5.35 -17.78 7.19
C LEU A 118 6.17 -18.11 8.44
N ALA A 119 5.51 -18.46 9.54
CA ALA A 119 6.19 -18.93 10.74
C ALA A 119 6.78 -20.32 10.53
N ALA A 120 6.03 -21.24 9.92
CA ALA A 120 6.47 -22.60 9.62
C ALA A 120 7.70 -22.61 8.67
N SER A 121 7.81 -21.64 7.77
CA SER A 121 8.97 -21.45 6.88
C SER A 121 10.12 -20.65 7.50
N GLY A 122 9.98 -20.18 8.74
CA GLY A 122 10.99 -19.39 9.45
C GLY A 122 11.18 -17.97 8.92
N LEU A 123 10.25 -17.47 8.09
CA LEU A 123 10.29 -16.11 7.54
C LEU A 123 9.80 -15.06 8.54
N VAL A 124 8.99 -15.47 9.51
CA VAL A 124 8.42 -14.62 10.55
C VAL A 124 8.62 -15.26 11.92
N GLU A 125 8.99 -14.46 12.91
CA GLU A 125 9.01 -14.88 14.30
C GLU A 125 7.62 -14.63 14.93
N PRO A 126 6.89 -15.68 15.36
CA PRO A 126 5.50 -15.55 15.81
C PRO A 126 5.31 -14.60 16.98
N HIS A 127 6.23 -14.59 17.95
CA HIS A 127 6.11 -13.75 19.13
C HIS A 127 6.19 -12.26 18.79
N ALA A 128 7.16 -11.87 17.95
CA ALA A 128 7.34 -10.52 17.44
C ALA A 128 6.13 -10.07 16.62
N LEU A 129 5.58 -10.94 15.76
CA LEU A 129 4.40 -10.62 14.98
C LEU A 129 3.18 -10.38 15.89
N ARG A 130 2.94 -11.26 16.88
CA ARG A 130 1.84 -11.05 17.86
C ARG A 130 2.00 -9.77 18.65
N LEU A 131 3.23 -9.46 19.07
CA LEU A 131 3.52 -8.22 19.79
C LEU A 131 3.21 -7.00 18.93
N ALA A 132 3.66 -7.00 17.67
CA ALA A 132 3.38 -5.93 16.72
C ALA A 132 1.87 -5.77 16.49
N LEU A 133 1.12 -6.86 16.29
CA LEU A 133 -0.34 -6.84 16.12
C LEU A 133 -1.06 -6.23 17.33
N LYS A 134 -0.67 -6.62 18.55
CA LYS A 134 -1.23 -6.07 19.79
C LYS A 134 -0.93 -4.58 19.94
N GLN A 135 0.33 -4.18 19.73
CA GLN A 135 0.75 -2.79 19.74
C GLN A 135 -0.05 -1.96 18.73
N ALA A 136 -0.22 -2.50 17.52
CA ALA A 136 -1.00 -1.87 16.48
C ALA A 136 -2.47 -1.70 16.93
N ALA A 137 -3.12 -2.75 17.46
CA ALA A 137 -4.50 -2.66 17.94
C ALA A 137 -4.69 -1.60 19.05
N MET A 138 -3.65 -1.35 19.86
CA MET A 138 -3.62 -0.29 20.88
C MET A 138 -3.37 1.12 20.30
N GLY A 139 -3.13 1.26 19.01
CA GLY A 139 -2.83 2.55 18.38
C GLY A 139 -1.37 2.98 18.47
N MET A 140 -0.47 2.08 18.90
CA MET A 140 0.95 2.40 19.01
C MET A 140 1.59 2.59 17.63
N PRO A 141 2.63 3.44 17.52
CA PRO A 141 3.41 3.57 16.30
C PRO A 141 4.14 2.26 16.01
N VAL A 142 3.71 1.55 14.98
CA VAL A 142 4.34 0.34 14.46
C VAL A 142 4.58 0.50 12.95
N PRO A 143 5.51 -0.28 12.35
CA PRO A 143 5.72 -0.33 10.91
C PRO A 143 4.52 -0.92 10.14
N THR A 144 3.40 -0.19 10.11
CA THR A 144 2.07 -0.68 9.68
C THR A 144 2.11 -1.21 8.25
N GLY A 145 2.82 -0.55 7.33
CA GLY A 145 2.95 -1.02 5.94
C GLY A 145 3.75 -2.32 5.78
N ILE A 146 4.63 -2.67 6.73
CA ILE A 146 5.29 -3.99 6.73
C ILE A 146 4.34 -5.01 7.37
N LEU A 147 3.75 -4.67 8.52
CA LEU A 147 2.82 -5.53 9.24
C LEU A 147 1.64 -5.98 8.37
N ASP A 148 0.97 -5.04 7.69
CA ASP A 148 -0.18 -5.32 6.83
C ASP A 148 0.22 -6.19 5.63
N ARG A 149 1.41 -5.98 5.05
CA ARG A 149 1.96 -6.83 3.99
C ARG A 149 2.22 -8.24 4.49
N THR A 150 2.83 -8.41 5.67
CA THR A 150 3.07 -9.73 6.27
C THR A 150 1.76 -10.49 6.46
N ILE A 151 0.73 -9.84 7.03
CA ILE A 151 -0.60 -10.45 7.22
C ILE A 151 -1.27 -10.79 5.88
N ALA A 152 -1.16 -9.90 4.88
CA ALA A 152 -1.73 -10.16 3.56
C ALA A 152 -1.08 -11.37 2.88
N VAL A 153 0.25 -11.50 2.96
CA VAL A 153 0.98 -12.66 2.42
C VAL A 153 0.57 -13.94 3.15
N GLU A 154 0.51 -13.93 4.48
CA GLU A 154 0.06 -15.09 5.26
C GLU A 154 -1.36 -15.52 4.86
N ALA A 155 -2.31 -14.57 4.79
CA ALA A 155 -3.68 -14.85 4.37
C ALA A 155 -3.75 -15.41 2.94
N TRP A 156 -2.91 -14.90 2.03
CA TRP A 156 -2.82 -15.39 0.66
C TRP A 156 -2.26 -16.82 0.61
N LEU A 157 -1.19 -17.12 1.33
CA LEU A 157 -0.62 -18.46 1.42
C LEU A 157 -1.64 -19.46 1.97
N LEU A 158 -2.35 -19.11 3.05
CA LEU A 158 -3.42 -19.95 3.60
C LEU A 158 -4.58 -20.15 2.60
N SER A 159 -4.86 -19.16 1.75
CA SER A 159 -5.88 -19.30 0.70
C SER A 159 -5.45 -20.30 -0.37
N LEU A 160 -4.16 -20.34 -0.73
CA LEU A 160 -3.60 -21.31 -1.67
C LEU A 160 -3.56 -22.72 -1.09
N ASP A 161 -3.13 -22.86 0.17
CA ASP A 161 -3.07 -24.15 0.87
C ASP A 161 -4.46 -24.80 0.95
N ARG A 162 -5.48 -23.99 1.28
CA ARG A 162 -6.88 -24.42 1.29
C ARG A 162 -7.44 -24.75 -0.10
N GLN A 163 -6.85 -24.23 -1.17
CA GLN A 163 -7.22 -24.48 -2.56
C GLN A 163 -6.45 -25.64 -3.19
N SER A 164 -5.77 -26.47 -2.40
CA SER A 164 -5.04 -27.66 -2.83
C SER A 164 -5.73 -28.36 -4.02
N GLU A 165 -4.97 -28.43 -5.12
CA GLU A 165 -5.33 -28.60 -6.53
C GLU A 165 -6.75 -29.11 -6.82
N SER A 166 -7.53 -28.32 -7.57
CA SER A 166 -8.68 -28.85 -8.31
C SER A 166 -8.17 -29.94 -9.25
N GLN A 167 -8.29 -31.20 -8.83
CA GLN A 167 -7.95 -32.32 -9.70
C GLN A 167 -8.92 -32.34 -10.88
N TRP A 168 -8.38 -32.31 -12.09
CA TRP A 168 -9.14 -32.63 -13.29
C TRP A 168 -9.57 -34.10 -13.20
N VAL A 169 -10.85 -34.32 -12.91
CA VAL A 169 -11.44 -35.66 -12.97
C VAL A 169 -11.78 -35.94 -14.43
N GLU A 170 -11.12 -36.93 -15.02
CA GLU A 170 -11.47 -37.41 -16.35
C GLU A 170 -12.93 -37.89 -16.31
N ALA A 171 -13.77 -37.34 -17.20
CA ALA A 171 -15.18 -37.71 -17.25
C ALA A 171 -15.28 -39.21 -17.53
N GLN A 172 -15.68 -39.99 -16.53
CA GLN A 172 -15.93 -41.42 -16.66
C GLN A 172 -16.94 -41.60 -17.79
N GLY A 173 -16.49 -42.22 -18.89
CA GLY A 173 -17.30 -42.45 -20.08
C GLY A 173 -18.62 -43.07 -19.68
N VAL A 174 -19.72 -42.47 -20.14
CA VAL A 174 -21.04 -43.06 -20.06
C VAL A 174 -21.04 -44.26 -21.01
N GLU A 175 -20.55 -45.39 -20.53
CA GLU A 175 -20.72 -46.67 -21.18
C GLU A 175 -22.12 -47.16 -20.82
N ASN A 176 -23.12 -46.75 -21.62
CA ASN A 176 -24.41 -47.39 -21.58
C ASN A 176 -24.57 -48.34 -22.78
N ARG A 177 -24.42 -49.61 -22.42
CA ARG A 177 -24.74 -50.85 -23.13
C ARG A 177 -26.07 -50.80 -23.86
N GLY A 178 -26.07 -51.41 -25.06
CA GLY A 178 -27.09 -52.35 -25.52
C GLY A 178 -28.40 -51.78 -26.00
#